data_AF-C7GFN8-F1
#
_entry.id   AF-C7GFN8-F1
#
_cell.length_a   1.000
_cell.length_b   1.000
_cell.length_c   1.000
_cell.angle_alpha   90.00
_cell.angle_beta   90.00
_cell.angle_gamma   90.00
#
_symmetry.space_group_name_H-M   'P 1'
#
loop_
_entity.id
_entity.type
_entity.pdbx_description
1 polymer ?
#
loop_
_entity_poly.entity_id
_entity_poly.type
_entity_poly.pdbx_seq_one_letter_code
_entity_poly.pdbx_strand_id
1 'polypeptide(L)' 'MDKKLKYYDLMEDLRKQIVSGKIKPGEKLPSENELSGTYQVSRQTVRKALQILQNEGYIYAEH' A
#
# COMPACT_ATOMS: atom_id res chain seq x y z
N MET A 1 6.72 3.30 23.70
CA MET A 1 7.42 3.14 22.40
C MET A 1 6.36 2.77 21.39
N ASP A 2 5.71 3.81 20.89
CA ASP A 2 4.51 3.82 20.09
C ASP A 2 4.66 2.86 18.92
N LYS A 3 3.91 1.75 18.95
CA LYS A 3 3.79 0.82 17.82
C LYS A 3 2.95 1.53 16.76
N LYS A 4 3.51 2.59 16.18
CA LYS A 4 3.00 3.28 15.01
C LYS A 4 2.68 2.17 14.01
N LEU A 5 1.41 2.08 13.66
CA LEU A 5 0.87 0.90 13.02
C LEU A 5 1.56 0.77 11.67
N LYS A 6 2.50 -0.17 11.50
CA LYS A 6 3.33 -0.28 10.28
C LYS A 6 2.53 -0.35 8.97
N TYR A 7 1.27 -0.81 9.03
CA TYR A 7 0.36 -0.77 7.89
C TYR A 7 -0.05 0.66 7.50
N TYR A 8 -0.17 1.56 8.48
CA TYR A 8 -0.57 2.96 8.27
C TYR A 8 0.53 3.74 7.58
N ASP A 9 1.80 3.60 8.00
CA ASP A 9 2.91 4.29 7.34
C ASP A 9 3.07 3.80 5.88
N LEU A 10 2.90 2.49 5.62
CA LEU A 10 2.87 1.94 4.26
C LEU A 10 1.70 2.48 3.43
N MET A 11 0.49 2.47 3.99
CA MET A 11 -0.71 2.96 3.34
C MET A 11 -0.60 4.45 2.98
N GLU A 12 -0.16 5.29 3.92
CA GLU A 12 0.01 6.73 3.69
C GLU A 12 1.08 7.00 2.62
N ASP A 13 2.18 6.24 2.61
CA ASP A 13 3.21 6.38 1.60
C ASP A 13 2.69 6.03 0.20
N LEU A 14 2.02 4.88 0.05
CA LEU A 14 1.40 4.49 -1.22
C LEU A 14 0.36 5.51 -1.67
N ARG A 15 -0.50 6.00 -0.75
CA ARG A 15 -1.47 7.05 -1.03
C ARG A 15 -0.82 8.31 -1.57
N LYS A 16 0.28 8.76 -0.95
CA LYS A 16 1.03 9.93 -1.42
C LYS A 16 1.62 9.70 -2.81
N GLN A 17 2.13 8.51 -3.09
CA GLN A 17 2.65 8.17 -4.41
C GLN A 17 1.56 8.18 -5.49
N ILE A 18 0.34 7.74 -5.16
CA ILE A 18 -0.81 7.80 -6.05
C ILE A 18 -1.28 9.25 -6.26
N VAL A 19 -1.49 10.00 -5.18
CA VAL A 19 -1.99 11.39 -5.24
C VAL A 19 -0.99 12.34 -5.90
N SER A 20 0.32 12.11 -5.72
CA SER A 20 1.36 12.88 -6.41
C SER A 20 1.52 12.51 -7.88
N GLY A 21 0.86 11.45 -8.36
CA GLY A 21 0.98 10.96 -9.73
C GLY A 21 2.29 10.20 -10.00
N LYS A 22 3.07 9.88 -8.96
CA LYS A 22 4.23 8.99 -9.07
C LYS A 22 3.80 7.59 -9.50
N ILE A 23 2.69 7.10 -8.94
CA ILE A 23 1.96 5.93 -9.42
C ILE A 23 0.78 6.46 -10.24
N LYS A 24 0.74 6.12 -11.52
CA LYS A 24 -0.32 6.61 -12.42
C LYS A 24 -1.59 5.78 -12.26
N PRO A 25 -2.78 6.37 -12.49
CA PRO A 25 -4.02 5.61 -12.58
C PRO A 25 -3.91 4.49 -13.61
N GLY A 26 -4.31 3.27 -13.23
CA GLY A 26 -4.20 2.06 -14.06
C GLY A 26 -2.81 1.42 -14.08
N GLU A 27 -1.81 2.04 -13.45
CA GLU A 27 -0.50 1.41 -13.28
C GLU A 27 -0.57 0.29 -12.24
N LYS A 28 0.10 -0.84 -12.52
CA LYS A 28 0.15 -1.95 -11.59
C LYS A 28 1.00 -1.59 -10.38
N LEU A 29 0.43 -1.79 -9.20
CA LEU A 29 1.19 -1.74 -7.96
C LEU A 29 2.19 -2.92 -7.88
N PRO A 30 3.30 -2.75 -7.14
CA PRO A 30 4.17 -3.87 -6.80
C PRO A 30 3.37 -4.95 -6.04
N SER A 31 3.76 -6.20 -6.21
CA SER A 31 3.10 -7.32 -5.54
C SER A 31 3.21 -7.23 -4.01
N GLU A 32 2.34 -7.94 -3.29
CA GLU A 32 2.43 -8.00 -1.82
C GLU A 32 3.81 -8.46 -1.32
N ASN A 33 4.49 -9.31 -2.09
CA ASN A 33 5.82 -9.81 -1.78
C ASN A 33 6.89 -8.72 -1.93
N GLU A 34 6.82 -7.95 -3.00
CA GLU A 34 7.75 -6.84 -3.25
C GLU A 34 7.57 -5.75 -2.20
N LEU A 35 6.33 -5.34 -1.92
CA LEU A 35 6.02 -4.37 -0.87
C LEU A 35 6.47 -4.87 0.51
N SER A 36 6.28 -6.17 0.81
CA SER A 36 6.74 -6.78 2.05
C SER A 36 8.27 -6.67 2.21
N GLY A 37 9.01 -6.93 1.12
CA GLY A 37 10.46 -6.78 1.07
C GLY A 37 10.91 -5.32 1.20
N THR A 38 10.37 -4.42 0.39
CA THR A 38 10.74 -2.99 0.34
C THR A 38 10.48 -2.30 1.68
N TYR A 39 9.31 -2.53 2.29
CA TYR A 39 8.90 -1.86 3.51
C TYR A 39 9.26 -2.65 4.78
N GLN A 40 9.86 -3.84 4.64
CA GLN A 40 10.28 -4.71 5.75
C GLN A 40 9.13 -4.97 6.74
N VAL A 41 7.96 -5.31 6.19
CA VAL A 41 6.73 -5.62 6.91
C VAL A 41 6.20 -6.98 6.50
N SER A 42 5.37 -7.61 7.33
CA SER A 42 4.73 -8.87 6.96
C SER A 42 3.77 -8.68 5.78
N ARG A 43 3.58 -9.72 4.96
CA ARG A 43 2.56 -9.71 3.88
C ARG A 43 1.16 -9.40 4.39
N GLN A 44 0.82 -9.82 5.62
CA GLN A 44 -0.47 -9.49 6.24
C GLN A 44 -0.61 -7.98 6.51
N THR A 45 0.47 -7.32 6.91
CA THR A 45 0.52 -5.87 7.09
C THR A 45 0.37 -5.14 5.75
N VAL A 46 1.02 -5.64 4.70
CA VAL A 46 0.84 -5.12 3.32
C VAL A 46 -0.60 -5.26 2.87
N ARG A 47 -1.18 -6.46 2.99
CA ARG A 47 -2.56 -6.72 2.59
C ARG A 47 -3.54 -5.80 3.31
N LYS A 48 -3.35 -5.56 4.61
CA LYS A 48 -4.18 -4.62 5.36
C LYS A 48 -4.08 -3.19 4.82
N ALA A 49 -2.88 -2.72 4.49
CA ALA A 49 -2.68 -1.40 3.89
C ALA A 49 -3.37 -1.29 2.52
N LEU A 50 -3.20 -2.30 1.66
CA LEU A 50 -3.82 -2.35 0.33
C LEU A 50 -5.36 -2.42 0.43
N GLN A 51 -5.91 -3.20 1.36
CA GLN A 51 -7.36 -3.26 1.58
C GLN A 51 -7.94 -1.90 1.99
N ILE A 52 -7.24 -1.14 2.83
CA ILE A 52 -7.69 0.20 3.21
C ILE A 52 -7.69 1.12 1.98
N LEU A 53 -6.61 1.14 1.19
CA LEU A 53 -6.54 1.94 -0.03
C LEU A 53 -7.61 1.54 -1.05
N GLN A 54 -7.92 0.25 -1.15
CA GLN A 54 -8.99 -0.27 -2.00
C GLN A 54 -10.36 0.21 -1.52
N ASN A 55 -10.63 0.12 -0.22
CA ASN A 55 -11.88 0.59 0.38
C ASN A 55 -12.06 2.11 0.24
N GLU A 56 -10.97 2.87 0.25
CA GLU A 56 -10.96 4.32 0.00
C GLU A 56 -11.06 4.68 -1.49
N GLY A 57 -11.03 3.70 -2.39
CA GLY A 57 -11.18 3.90 -3.84
C GLY A 57 -9.91 4.36 -4.55
N TYR A 58 -8.75 4.31 -3.90
CA TYR A 58 -7.47 4.64 -4.54
C TYR A 58 -6.97 3.56 -5.49
N ILE A 59 -7.31 2.30 -5.23
CA ILE A 59 -6.85 1.14 -6.00
C ILE A 59 -7.96 0.10 -6.14
N TYR A 60 -7.78 -0.84 -7.07
CA TYR A 60 -8.64 -2.01 -7.21
C TYR A 60 -7.79 -3.25 -7.49
N ALA A 61 -8.32 -4.43 -7.14
CA ALA A 61 -7.70 -5.70 -7.49
C ALA A 61 -8.27 -6.17 -8.83
N GLU A 62 -7.39 -6.53 -9.76
CA GLU A 62 -7.73 -7.14 -11.04
C GLU A 62 -7.19 -8.58 -11.02
N HIS A 63 -8.04 -9.56 -11.36
CA HIS A 63 -7.72 -10.99 -11.40
C HIS A 63 -7.47 -11.45 -12.85
#